data_AF-A0A958FXK2-F1
#
_entry.id   AF-A0A958FXK2-F1
#
_cell.length_a   1.000
_cell.length_b   1.000
_cell.length_c   1.000
_cell.angle_alpha   90.00
_cell.angle_beta   90.00
_cell.angle_gamma   90.00
#
_symmetry.space_group_name_H-M   'P 1'
#
loop_
_entity.id
_entity.type
_entity.pdbx_description
1 polymer ?
#
loop_
_entity_poly.entity_id
_entity_poly.type
_entity_poly.pdbx_seq_one_letter_code
_entity_poly.pdbx_strand_id
1 'polypeptide(L)'
;MSALQSKTKRYKVFIVVCFLFVCLYSLIFFFSPDEIGRIDLAQYWTSAYLVRHGENPYDENRVRVLQSALFNFSSPVRMWNPPWILSPLLPLSLLPLELLAPLWLIIGVTLTFSSLLIAVVSAREFLSCEQVERPIWKEKLGLNVVDLCWLAS
;
A
#
# COMPACT_ATOMS: atom_id res chain seq x y z
N MET A 1 -9.58 -33.87 9.88
CA MET A 1 -8.36 -33.24 9.34
C MET A 1 -8.48 -32.75 7.88
N SER A 2 -9.26 -33.39 7.00
CA SER A 2 -9.37 -33.02 5.57
C SER A 2 -10.02 -31.65 5.27
N ALA A 3 -11.03 -31.23 6.04
CA ALA A 3 -11.75 -29.97 5.79
C ALA A 3 -10.93 -28.70 6.09
N LEU A 4 -10.04 -28.74 7.09
CA LEU A 4 -9.12 -27.64 7.44
C LEU A 4 -8.02 -27.47 6.39
N GLN A 5 -7.48 -28.58 5.85
CA GLN A 5 -6.51 -28.54 4.75
C GLN A 5 -7.11 -27.99 3.44
N SER A 6 -8.41 -28.21 3.20
CA SER A 6 -9.14 -27.64 2.07
C SER A 6 -9.26 -26.12 2.16
N LYS A 7 -9.63 -25.57 3.33
CA LYS A 7 -9.74 -24.12 3.53
C LYS A 7 -8.40 -23.40 3.39
N THR A 8 -7.30 -24.03 3.84
CA THR A 8 -5.98 -23.41 3.76
C THR A 8 -5.42 -23.31 2.35
N LYS A 9 -5.81 -24.22 1.46
CA LYS A 9 -5.43 -24.17 0.04
C LYS A 9 -6.14 -23.05 -0.72
N ARG A 10 -7.42 -22.78 -0.38
CA ARG A 10 -8.25 -21.77 -1.07
C ARG A 10 -7.78 -20.34 -0.85
N TYR A 11 -7.41 -19.95 0.38
CA TYR A 11 -6.96 -18.57 0.63
C TYR A 11 -5.58 -18.28 0.02
N LYS A 12 -4.68 -19.27 -0.05
CA LYS A 12 -3.38 -19.11 -0.72
C LYS A 12 -3.54 -18.83 -2.20
N VAL A 13 -4.45 -19.56 -2.86
CA VAL A 13 -4.80 -19.31 -4.27
C VAL A 13 -5.37 -17.90 -4.44
N PHE A 14 -6.27 -17.48 -3.53
CA PHE A 14 -6.82 -16.12 -3.56
C PHE A 14 -5.73 -15.04 -3.46
N ILE A 15 -4.79 -15.17 -2.51
CA ILE A 15 -3.67 -14.23 -2.36
C ILE A 15 -2.82 -14.16 -3.62
N VAL A 16 -2.49 -15.31 -4.22
CA VAL A 16 -1.70 -15.36 -5.47
C VAL A 16 -2.45 -14.70 -6.62
N VAL A 17 -3.76 -14.93 -6.74
CA VAL A 17 -4.59 -14.27 -7.78
C VAL A 17 -4.64 -12.76 -7.56
N CYS A 18 -4.84 -12.29 -6.33
CA CYS A 18 -4.79 -10.86 -6.00
C CYS A 18 -3.41 -10.26 -6.32
N PHE A 19 -2.33 -10.98 -6.02
CA PHE A 19 -0.97 -10.54 -6.35
C PHE A 19 -0.76 -10.39 -7.85
N LEU A 20 -1.11 -11.41 -8.64
CA LEU A 20 -0.99 -11.36 -10.10
C LEU A 20 -1.84 -10.22 -10.69
N PHE A 21 -3.04 -10.00 -10.15
CA PHE A 21 -3.89 -8.90 -10.57
C PHE A 21 -3.26 -7.53 -10.26
N VAL A 22 -2.73 -7.32 -9.05
CA VAL A 22 -2.04 -6.08 -8.68
C VAL A 22 -0.80 -5.86 -9.55
N CYS A 23 0.05 -6.88 -9.74
CA CYS A 23 1.22 -6.77 -10.61
C CYS A 23 0.85 -6.44 -12.05
N LEU A 24 -0.18 -7.11 -12.60
CA LEU A 24 -0.65 -6.84 -13.95
C LEU A 24 -1.23 -5.43 -14.07
N TYR A 25 -2.05 -4.99 -13.11
CA TYR A 25 -2.61 -3.65 -13.07
C TYR A 25 -1.50 -2.58 -12.98
N SER A 26 -0.56 -2.75 -12.05
CA SER A 26 0.60 -1.89 -11.90
C SER A 26 1.46 -1.82 -13.16
N LEU A 27 1.63 -2.94 -13.87
CA LEU A 27 2.41 -2.99 -15.11
C LEU A 27 1.68 -2.31 -16.27
N ILE A 28 0.39 -2.61 -16.48
CA ILE A 28 -0.43 -1.95 -17.50
C ILE A 28 -0.41 -0.43 -17.30
N PHE A 29 -0.53 0.01 -16.05
CA PHE A 29 -0.57 1.41 -15.69
C PHE A 29 0.80 2.10 -15.77
N PHE A 30 1.88 1.39 -15.45
CA PHE A 30 3.23 1.91 -15.65
C PHE A 30 3.54 2.17 -17.14
N PHE A 31 2.96 1.37 -18.03
CA PHE A 31 3.07 1.54 -19.48
C PHE A 31 1.91 2.33 -20.10
N SER A 32 0.92 2.77 -19.32
CA SER A 32 -0.17 3.56 -19.88
C SER A 32 0.33 4.97 -20.21
N PRO A 33 -0.06 5.52 -21.37
CA PRO A 33 0.29 6.90 -21.73
C PRO A 33 -0.36 7.92 -20.78
N ASP A 34 -1.42 7.53 -20.08
CA ASP A 34 -2.02 8.31 -19.01
C ASP A 34 -1.13 8.23 -17.76
N GLU A 35 -0.35 9.28 -17.54
CA GLU A 35 0.70 9.49 -16.52
C GLU A 35 0.22 9.46 -15.05
N ILE A 36 -0.91 8.82 -14.77
CA ILE A 36 -1.55 8.80 -13.46
C ILE A 36 -0.55 8.14 -12.46
N GLY A 37 -0.33 8.76 -11.30
CA GLY A 37 0.69 8.35 -10.32
C GLY A 37 2.14 8.78 -10.64
N ARG A 38 2.56 8.78 -11.91
CA ARG A 38 3.86 9.33 -12.32
C ARG A 38 3.88 10.86 -12.19
N ILE A 39 2.72 11.50 -12.46
CA ILE A 39 2.45 12.91 -12.19
C ILE A 39 2.68 13.28 -10.72
N ASP A 40 2.09 12.53 -9.80
CA ASP A 40 2.19 12.85 -8.36
C ASP A 40 3.65 12.72 -7.91
N LEU A 41 4.30 11.62 -8.29
CA LEU A 41 5.72 11.42 -8.01
C LEU A 41 6.59 12.54 -8.60
N ALA A 42 6.32 13.00 -9.82
CA ALA A 42 7.03 14.10 -10.45
C ALA A 42 6.88 15.42 -9.69
N GLN A 43 5.72 15.68 -9.08
CA GLN A 43 5.49 16.86 -8.25
C GLN A 43 6.31 16.82 -6.95
N TYR A 44 6.30 15.67 -6.26
CA TYR A 44 7.12 15.45 -5.05
C TYR A 44 8.61 15.56 -5.38
N TRP A 45 9.03 14.93 -6.48
CA TRP A 45 10.41 14.97 -6.96
C TRP A 45 10.84 16.39 -7.33
N THR A 46 10.01 17.13 -8.06
CA THR A 46 10.29 18.53 -8.46
C THR A 46 10.54 19.40 -7.24
N SER A 47 9.66 19.30 -6.23
CA SER A 47 9.79 20.10 -5.00
C SER A 47 11.08 19.75 -4.25
N ALA A 48 11.38 18.46 -4.10
CA ALA A 48 12.60 18.01 -3.43
C ALA A 48 13.87 18.32 -4.24
N TYR A 49 13.79 18.33 -5.57
CA TYR A 49 14.89 18.71 -6.45
C TYR A 49 15.22 20.20 -6.29
N LEU A 50 14.21 21.07 -6.27
CA LEU A 50 14.41 22.51 -6.07
C LEU A 50 15.06 22.80 -4.71
N VAL A 51 14.58 22.20 -3.62
CA VAL A 51 15.19 22.34 -2.28
C VAL A 51 16.65 21.88 -2.29
N ARG A 52 16.95 20.73 -2.92
CA ARG A 52 18.33 20.22 -3.03
C ARG A 52 19.27 21.21 -3.73
N HIS A 53 18.76 22.02 -4.65
CA HIS A 53 19.53 23.05 -5.36
C HIS A 53 19.47 24.42 -4.69
N GLY A 54 18.89 24.53 -3.48
CA GLY A 54 18.73 25.79 -2.77
C GLY A 54 17.68 26.72 -3.37
N GLU A 55 16.81 26.21 -4.24
CA GLU A 55 15.71 26.96 -4.85
C GLU A 55 14.42 26.84 -4.02
N ASN A 56 13.51 27.80 -4.20
CA ASN A 56 12.21 27.79 -3.54
C ASN A 56 11.29 26.75 -4.21
N PRO A 57 10.87 25.67 -3.51
CA PRO A 57 10.02 24.62 -4.08
C PRO A 57 8.60 25.08 -4.39
N TYR A 58 8.20 26.26 -3.91
CA TYR A 58 6.87 26.84 -4.13
C TYR A 58 6.86 27.95 -5.20
N ASP A 59 8.01 28.23 -5.82
CA ASP A 59 8.12 29.16 -6.94
C ASP A 59 7.48 28.55 -8.19
N GLU A 60 6.38 29.14 -8.64
CA GLU A 60 5.59 28.62 -9.76
C GLU A 60 6.36 28.60 -11.08
N ASN A 61 7.23 29.58 -11.32
CA ASN A 61 7.99 29.65 -12.56
C ASN A 61 9.04 28.53 -12.59
N ARG A 62 9.73 28.30 -11.47
CA ARG A 62 10.72 27.22 -11.34
C ARG A 62 10.07 25.85 -11.51
N VAL A 63 8.95 25.64 -10.81
CA VAL A 63 8.16 24.40 -10.91
C VAL A 63 7.69 24.17 -12.35
N ARG A 64 7.17 25.20 -13.02
CA ARG A 64 6.70 25.11 -14.41
C ARG A 64 7.80 24.68 -15.36
N VAL A 65 8.96 25.34 -15.29
CA VAL A 65 10.09 25.02 -16.17
C VAL A 65 10.49 23.55 -16.00
N LEU A 66 10.67 23.09 -14.76
CA LEU A 66 11.11 21.72 -14.49
C LEU A 66 10.04 20.68 -14.89
N GLN A 67 8.78 20.90 -14.51
CA GLN A 67 7.69 19.97 -14.84
C GLN A 67 7.44 19.86 -16.33
N SER A 68 7.55 20.96 -17.08
CA SER A 68 7.37 20.95 -18.55
C SER A 68 8.44 20.16 -19.30
N ALA A 69 9.63 20.02 -18.72
CA ALA A 69 10.70 19.19 -19.27
C ALA A 69 10.50 17.70 -18.97
N LEU A 70 9.76 17.36 -17.91
CA LEU A 70 9.56 15.98 -17.45
C LEU A 70 8.28 15.35 -18.03
N PHE A 71 7.23 16.16 -18.21
CA PHE A 71 5.91 15.74 -18.66
C PHE A 71 5.20 16.82 -19.44
N ASN A 72 4.29 16.38 -20.29
CA ASN A 72 3.41 17.28 -21.03
C ASN A 72 2.21 17.71 -20.16
N PHE A 73 2.49 18.49 -19.10
CA PHE A 73 1.45 19.06 -18.26
C PHE A 73 0.70 20.16 -19.00
N SER A 74 -0.63 20.10 -18.97
CA SER A 74 -1.47 21.22 -19.42
C SER A 74 -1.37 22.44 -18.49
N SER A 75 -1.01 22.23 -17.22
CA SER A 75 -0.72 23.28 -16.24
C SER A 75 0.25 22.76 -15.17
N PRO A 76 1.26 23.55 -14.74
CA PRO A 76 2.13 23.15 -13.65
C PRO A 76 1.35 23.00 -12.36
N VAL A 77 1.59 21.90 -11.65
CA VAL A 77 0.94 21.64 -10.37
C VAL A 77 1.93 21.93 -9.26
N ARG A 78 1.63 22.99 -8.49
CA ARG A 78 2.34 23.28 -7.24
C ARG A 78 1.83 22.35 -6.14
N MET A 79 2.76 21.70 -5.45
CA MET A 79 2.45 21.04 -4.20
C MET A 79 2.35 22.07 -3.07
N TRP A 80 1.26 22.00 -2.32
CA TRP A 80 1.06 22.79 -1.10
C TRP A 80 1.47 22.01 0.15
N ASN A 81 2.50 21.17 0.01
CA ASN A 81 3.01 20.39 1.14
C ASN A 81 3.73 21.31 2.12
N PRO A 82 3.59 21.09 3.44
CA PRO A 82 4.42 21.79 4.40
C PRO A 82 5.92 21.45 4.22
N PRO A 83 6.85 22.37 4.56
CA PRO A 83 8.27 22.20 4.26
C PRO A 83 8.92 20.93 4.85
N TRP A 84 8.41 20.44 5.97
CA TRP A 84 8.94 19.26 6.64
C TRP A 84 8.78 17.96 5.82
N ILE A 85 7.80 17.90 4.91
CA ILE A 85 7.62 16.75 4.00
C ILE A 85 8.78 16.65 3.00
N LEU A 86 9.48 17.76 2.71
CA LEU A 86 10.56 17.76 1.72
C LEU A 86 11.82 17.05 2.25
N SER A 87 12.04 17.06 3.57
CA SER A 87 13.19 16.42 4.21
C SER A 87 13.29 14.92 3.90
N PRO A 88 12.24 14.09 4.12
CA PRO A 88 12.28 12.67 3.76
C PRO A 88 12.31 12.41 2.25
N LEU A 89 11.98 13.40 1.42
CA LEU A 89 12.00 13.28 -0.04
C LEU A 89 13.37 13.64 -0.66
N LEU A 90 14.24 14.36 0.06
CA LEU A 90 15.58 14.73 -0.43
C LEU A 90 16.44 13.53 -0.87
N PRO A 91 16.45 12.39 -0.16
CA PRO A 91 17.20 11.22 -0.65
C PRO A 91 16.68 10.70 -1.99
N LEU A 92 15.37 10.86 -2.26
CA LEU A 92 14.76 10.41 -3.51
C LEU A 92 15.09 11.36 -4.68
N SER A 93 15.27 12.66 -4.42
CA SER A 93 15.66 13.63 -5.46
C SER A 93 17.12 13.49 -5.92
N LEU A 94 17.90 12.60 -5.29
CA LEU A 94 19.22 12.19 -5.77
C LEU A 94 19.14 11.36 -7.06
N LEU A 95 18.01 10.70 -7.29
CA LEU A 95 17.79 9.86 -8.45
C LEU A 95 17.08 10.63 -9.56
N PRO A 96 17.46 10.43 -10.84
CA PRO A 96 16.64 10.83 -11.98
C PRO A 96 15.23 10.24 -11.87
N LEU A 97 14.22 10.97 -12.32
CA LEU A 97 12.82 10.57 -12.21
C LEU A 97 12.53 9.26 -12.97
N GLU A 98 13.26 9.01 -14.05
CA GLU A 98 13.19 7.80 -14.88
C GLU A 98 13.57 6.54 -14.10
N LEU A 99 14.49 6.68 -13.14
CA LEU A 99 14.88 5.59 -12.23
C LEU A 99 13.97 5.54 -11.01
N LEU A 100 13.52 6.69 -10.51
CA LEU A 100 12.67 6.76 -9.33
C LEU A 100 11.27 6.21 -9.58
N ALA A 101 10.68 6.44 -10.74
CA ALA A 101 9.34 5.95 -11.09
C ALA A 101 9.19 4.42 -10.98
N PRO A 102 10.04 3.58 -11.60
CA PRO A 102 9.94 2.14 -11.44
C PRO A 102 10.27 1.69 -10.01
N LEU A 103 11.19 2.35 -9.32
CA LEU A 103 11.48 2.06 -7.91
C LEU A 103 10.27 2.33 -7.01
N TRP A 104 9.58 3.44 -7.23
CA TRP A 104 8.37 3.81 -6.50
C TRP A 104 7.27 2.75 -6.68
N LEU A 105 7.09 2.26 -7.91
CA LEU A 105 6.16 1.16 -8.21
C LEU A 105 6.54 -0.12 -7.43
N ILE A 106 7.82 -0.51 -7.46
CA ILE A 106 8.33 -1.70 -6.76
C ILE A 106 8.09 -1.58 -5.25
N ILE A 107 8.36 -0.41 -4.67
CA ILE A 107 8.14 -0.15 -3.25
C ILE A 107 6.66 -0.28 -2.91
N GLY A 108 5.78 0.35 -3.69
CA GLY A 108 4.32 0.31 -3.48
C GLY A 108 3.75 -1.11 -3.56
N VAL A 109 4.15 -1.89 -4.56
CA VAL A 109 3.75 -3.31 -4.71
C VAL A 109 4.25 -4.14 -3.53
N THR A 110 5.51 -3.94 -3.13
CA THR A 110 6.12 -4.67 -2.00
C THR A 110 5.39 -4.36 -0.69
N LEU A 111 5.15 -3.08 -0.38
CA LEU A 111 4.45 -2.67 0.84
C LEU A 111 3.01 -3.20 0.88
N THR A 112 2.31 -3.14 -0.25
CA THR A 112 0.95 -3.68 -0.36
C THR A 112 0.92 -5.18 -0.07
N PHE A 113 1.90 -5.92 -0.62
CA PHE A 113 2.01 -7.35 -0.38
C PHE A 113 2.41 -7.69 1.06
N SER A 114 3.38 -6.98 1.63
CA SER A 114 3.77 -7.13 3.04
C SER A 114 2.58 -6.89 3.96
N SER A 115 1.77 -5.86 3.69
CA SER A 115 0.54 -5.58 4.44
C SER A 115 -0.46 -6.73 4.38
N LEU A 116 -0.73 -7.27 3.17
CA LEU A 116 -1.62 -8.41 3.00
C LEU A 116 -1.09 -9.66 3.72
N LEU A 117 0.21 -9.94 3.64
CA LEU A 117 0.83 -11.07 4.31
C LEU A 117 0.68 -10.96 5.83
N ILE A 118 0.95 -9.78 6.40
CA ILE A 118 0.77 -9.51 7.82
C ILE A 118 -0.68 -9.74 8.22
N ALA A 119 -1.64 -9.19 7.48
CA ALA A 119 -3.06 -9.36 7.77
C ALA A 119 -3.48 -10.85 7.77
N VAL A 120 -2.97 -11.64 6.82
CA VAL A 120 -3.24 -13.08 6.73
C VAL A 120 -2.62 -13.85 7.88
N VAL A 121 -1.39 -13.55 8.26
CA VAL A 121 -0.73 -14.20 9.41
C VAL A 121 -1.49 -13.88 10.70
N SER A 122 -1.82 -12.61 10.93
CA SER A 122 -2.59 -12.17 12.09
C SER A 122 -3.97 -12.84 12.16
N ALA A 123 -4.68 -12.96 11.03
CA ALA A 123 -5.97 -13.64 10.99
C ALA A 123 -5.85 -15.15 11.31
N ARG A 124 -4.76 -15.81 10.90
CA ARG A 124 -4.52 -17.23 11.20
C ARG A 124 -4.28 -17.47 12.68
N GLU A 125 -3.48 -16.64 13.33
CA GLU A 125 -3.23 -16.73 14.78
C GLU A 125 -4.54 -16.49 15.55
N PHE A 126 -5.31 -15.47 15.17
CA PHE A 126 -6.61 -15.18 15.79
C PHE A 126 -7.60 -16.36 15.70
N LEU A 127 -7.77 -16.95 14.52
CA LEU A 127 -8.64 -18.12 14.33
C LEU A 127 -8.12 -19.38 15.06
N SER A 128 -6.80 -19.49 15.26
CA SER A 128 -6.21 -20.61 16.00
C SER A 128 -6.50 -20.47 17.50
N CYS A 129 -6.42 -19.25 18.06
CA CYS A 129 -6.85 -18.97 19.43
C CYS A 129 -8.35 -19.26 19.65
N GLU A 130 -9.22 -18.84 18.72
CA GLU A 130 -10.66 -19.10 18.82
C GLU A 130 -11.00 -20.61 18.80
N GLN A 131 -10.22 -21.43 18.07
CA GLN A 131 -10.39 -22.88 18.08
C GLN A 131 -9.90 -23.54 19.37
N VAL A 132 -8.83 -23.04 19.98
CA VAL A 132 -8.29 -23.55 21.26
C VAL A 132 -9.22 -23.20 22.42
N GLU A 133 -9.86 -22.02 22.38
CA GLU A 133 -10.82 -21.59 23.39
C GLU A 133 -12.23 -22.17 23.24
N ARG A 134 -12.47 -23.13 22.32
CA ARG A 134 -13.72 -23.90 22.37
C ARG A 134 -13.79 -24.58 23.73
N PRO A 135 -14.66 -24.13 24.67
CA PRO A 135 -14.60 -24.62 26.02
C PRO A 135 -15.02 -26.08 25.95
N ILE A 136 -14.13 -26.98 26.34
CA ILE A 136 -14.40 -28.42 26.52
C ILE A 136 -15.65 -28.61 27.41
N TRP A 137 -15.93 -27.63 28.27
CA TRP A 137 -17.13 -27.52 29.08
C TRP A 137 -18.44 -27.39 28.27
N LYS A 138 -18.46 -26.77 27.08
CA LYS A 138 -19.68 -26.69 26.25
C LYS A 138 -20.16 -28.06 25.77
N GLU A 139 -19.22 -28.97 25.53
CA GLU A 139 -19.53 -30.36 25.14
C GLU A 139 -19.88 -31.23 26.35
N LYS A 140 -19.25 -30.97 27.51
CA LYS A 140 -19.53 -31.69 28.76
C LYS A 140 -20.82 -31.25 29.48
N LEU A 141 -21.27 -30.02 29.30
CA LEU A 141 -22.42 -29.48 30.05
C LEU A 141 -23.75 -29.57 29.29
N GLY A 142 -23.76 -29.91 28.00
CA GLY A 142 -25.01 -30.03 27.22
C GLY A 142 -25.83 -28.73 27.15
N LEU A 143 -25.23 -27.59 27.51
CA LEU A 143 -25.92 -26.31 27.59
C LEU A 143 -26.02 -25.68 26.21
N ASN A 144 -27.24 -25.39 25.78
CA ASN A 144 -27.48 -24.57 24.61
C ASN A 144 -27.06 -23.13 24.93
N VAL A 145 -26.53 -22.41 23.92
CA VAL A 145 -26.03 -21.03 24.06
C VAL A 145 -27.09 -20.07 24.64
N VAL A 146 -28.37 -20.44 24.53
CA VAL A 146 -29.52 -19.69 25.05
C VAL A 146 -29.56 -19.66 26.60
N ASP A 147 -29.01 -20.67 27.29
CA ASP A 147 -29.09 -20.77 28.75
C ASP A 147 -28.05 -19.89 29.48
N LEU A 148 -26.94 -19.55 28.81
CA LEU A 148 -25.82 -18.82 29.42
C LEU A 148 -26.02 -17.30 29.46
N CYS A 149 -26.86 -16.75 28.58
CA CYS A 149 -27.15 -15.31 28.60
C CYS A 149 -28.06 -14.88 29.76
N TRP A 150 -28.77 -15.81 30.41
CA TRP A 150 -29.68 -15.52 31.53
C TRP A 150 -29.01 -15.60 32.91
N LEU A 151 -27.80 -16.15 33.03
CA LEU A 151 -27.08 -16.27 34.30
C LEU A 151 -26.08 -15.13 34.55
N ALA A 152 -25.88 -14.25 33.57
CA ALA A 152 -24.97 -13.11 33.62
C ALA A 152 -25.68 -11.75 33.76
N SER A 153 -26.99 -11.76 34.02
CA SER A 153 -27.87 -10.60 34.24
C SER A 153 -28.66 -10.78 35.53
#